data_AF-A0A7C1CEX4-F1
#
_entry.id   AF-A0A7C1CEX4-F1
#
_cell.length_a   1.000
_cell.length_b   1.000
_cell.length_c   1.000
_cell.angle_alpha   90.00
_cell.angle_beta   90.00
_cell.angle_gamma   90.00
#
_symmetry.space_group_name_H-M   'P 1'
#
loop_
_entity.id
_entity.type
_entity.pdbx_description
1 polymer ?
#
loop_
_entity_poly.entity_id
_entity_poly.type
_entity_poly.pdbx_seq_one_letter_code
_entity_poly.pdbx_strand_id
1 'polypeptide(L)'
;MRTLYAVETTDAKIQIPLVITGILDSTGDTPSRLLASTLEYVKTIGLNIGGRKSAGLGLLTLQKAEIYAFQPGEDQDRHGEKLAFPFSVKPISIEAFIEKLRST
;
A
#
# COMPACT_ATOMS: atom_id res chain seq x y z
N MET A 1 -3.04 33.79 -26.01
CA MET A 1 -2.89 33.15 -24.68
C MET A 1 -1.46 32.64 -24.59
N ARG A 2 -0.60 33.26 -23.79
CA ARG A 2 0.83 32.92 -23.71
C ARG A 2 0.99 31.80 -22.68
N THR A 3 1.17 30.56 -23.14
CA THR A 3 1.44 29.43 -22.25
C THR A 3 2.90 29.51 -21.80
N LEU A 4 3.15 29.90 -20.55
CA LEU A 4 4.49 30.23 -20.05
C LEU A 4 5.34 29.01 -19.65
N TYR A 5 4.75 27.81 -19.64
CA TYR A 5 5.44 26.53 -19.47
C TYR A 5 4.49 25.39 -19.83
N ALA A 6 5.00 24.39 -20.55
CA ALA A 6 4.28 23.14 -20.79
C ALA A 6 4.28 22.32 -19.49
N VAL A 7 3.15 21.72 -19.15
CA VAL A 7 3.06 20.76 -18.05
C VAL A 7 2.86 19.40 -18.67
N GLU A 8 3.87 18.55 -18.54
CA GLU A 8 3.77 17.15 -18.93
C GLU A 8 3.02 16.39 -17.85
N THR A 9 1.98 15.67 -18.26
CA THR A 9 1.18 14.81 -17.40
C THR A 9 1.05 13.45 -18.06
N THR A 10 1.03 12.40 -17.26
CA THR A 10 0.57 11.09 -17.72
C THR A 10 -0.94 11.11 -17.97
N ASP A 11 -1.39 10.20 -18.84
CA ASP A 11 -2.81 10.04 -19.12
C ASP A 11 -3.61 9.70 -17.86
N ALA A 12 -4.87 10.14 -17.83
CA ALA A 12 -5.79 9.72 -16.78
C ALA A 12 -6.06 8.21 -16.88
N LYS A 13 -6.33 7.58 -15.73
CA LYS A 13 -6.69 6.15 -15.61
C LYS A 13 -5.58 5.16 -15.98
N ILE A 14 -4.33 5.62 -16.13
CA ILE A 14 -3.20 4.70 -16.17
C ILE A 14 -3.16 3.85 -14.89
N GLN A 15 -2.80 2.59 -15.05
CA GLN A 15 -2.58 1.70 -13.92
C GLN A 15 -1.09 1.66 -13.61
N ILE A 16 -0.73 2.03 -12.39
CA ILE A 16 0.65 2.01 -11.93
C ILE A 16 0.78 0.90 -10.89
N PRO A 17 1.64 -0.12 -11.10
CA PRO A 17 1.91 -1.12 -10.09
C PRO A 17 2.70 -0.51 -8.94
N LEU A 18 2.28 -0.76 -7.70
CA LEU A 18 2.99 -0.37 -6.49
C LEU A 18 3.27 -1.62 -5.67
N VAL A 19 4.54 -1.87 -5.37
CA VAL A 19 4.99 -2.95 -4.51
C VAL A 19 5.65 -2.34 -3.29
N ILE A 20 5.15 -2.70 -2.10
CA ILE A 20 5.71 -2.29 -0.82
C ILE A 20 6.11 -3.56 -0.08
N THR A 21 7.35 -3.58 0.40
CA THR A 21 7.88 -4.65 1.24
C THR A 21 8.38 -4.06 2.55
N GLY A 22 8.10 -4.72 3.65
CA GLY A 22 8.51 -4.25 4.96
C GLY A 22 8.40 -5.34 6.02
N ILE A 23 9.03 -5.08 7.15
CA ILE A 23 8.96 -5.92 8.34
C ILE A 23 8.13 -5.16 9.38
N LEU A 24 7.25 -5.88 10.06
CA LEU A 24 6.49 -5.39 11.19
C LEU A 24 6.98 -6.12 12.44
N ASP A 25 7.49 -5.38 13.41
CA ASP A 25 8.02 -5.95 14.66
C ASP A 25 6.90 -6.48 15.56
N SER A 26 5.75 -5.80 15.59
CA SER A 26 4.58 -6.19 16.36
C SER A 26 3.30 -5.66 15.72
N THR A 27 2.13 -6.10 16.20
CA THR A 27 0.83 -5.51 15.87
C THR A 27 0.24 -4.81 17.08
N GLY A 28 -0.70 -3.88 16.86
CA GLY A 28 -1.37 -3.17 17.95
C GLY A 28 -0.53 -2.08 18.61
N ASP A 29 0.74 -1.93 18.25
CA ASP A 29 1.61 -0.82 18.65
C ASP A 29 1.26 0.49 17.91
N THR A 30 1.82 1.62 18.37
CA THR A 30 1.58 2.92 17.75
C THR A 30 1.96 2.96 16.27
N PRO A 31 3.14 2.44 15.83
CA PRO A 31 3.49 2.33 14.42
C PRO A 31 2.48 1.53 13.58
N SER A 32 2.04 0.36 14.04
CA SER A 32 1.08 -0.47 13.29
C SER A 32 -0.27 0.19 13.18
N ARG A 33 -0.75 0.86 14.23
CA ARG A 33 -2.00 1.63 14.19
C ARG A 33 -1.90 2.81 13.23
N LEU A 34 -0.75 3.50 13.18
CA LEU A 34 -0.51 4.58 12.22
C LEU A 34 -0.52 4.06 10.77
N LEU A 35 0.12 2.93 10.52
CA LEU A 35 0.09 2.27 9.22
C LEU A 35 -1.35 1.87 8.85
N ALA A 36 -2.10 1.28 9.79
CA ALA A 36 -3.50 0.89 9.57
C ALA A 36 -4.36 2.10 9.16
N SER A 37 -4.26 3.21 9.88
CA SER A 37 -4.97 4.46 9.55
C SER A 37 -4.53 5.05 8.21
N THR A 38 -3.24 4.93 7.87
CA THR A 38 -2.71 5.40 6.58
C THR A 38 -3.26 4.56 5.41
N LEU A 39 -3.31 3.24 5.56
CA LEU A 39 -3.88 2.33 4.56
C LEU A 39 -5.38 2.56 4.40
N GLU A 40 -6.11 2.79 5.50
CA GLU A 40 -7.53 3.14 5.47
C GLU A 40 -7.79 4.48 4.76
N TYR A 41 -6.94 5.49 5.02
CA TYR A 41 -6.99 6.76 4.31
C TYR A 41 -6.76 6.59 2.81
N VAL A 42 -5.70 5.88 2.42
CA VAL A 42 -5.36 5.64 1.00
C VAL A 42 -6.46 4.84 0.30
N LYS A 43 -7.02 3.83 0.97
CA LYS A 43 -8.14 3.05 0.44
C LYS A 43 -9.37 3.92 0.18
N THR A 44 -9.70 4.82 1.11
CA THR A 44 -10.94 5.62 1.05
C THR A 44 -10.83 6.83 0.14
N ILE A 45 -9.70 7.54 0.18
CA ILE A 45 -9.53 8.86 -0.43
C ILE A 45 -8.53 8.82 -1.61
N GLY A 46 -7.65 7.83 -1.63
CA GLY A 46 -6.55 7.77 -2.58
C GLY A 46 -5.33 8.57 -2.13
N LEU A 47 -4.36 8.69 -3.03
CA LEU A 47 -3.08 9.34 -2.80
C LEU A 47 -2.86 10.43 -3.86
N ASN A 48 -2.66 11.67 -3.42
CA ASN A 48 -2.34 12.78 -4.31
C ASN A 48 -0.83 13.00 -4.40
N ILE A 49 -0.23 12.69 -5.56
CA ILE A 49 1.21 12.81 -5.84
C ILE A 49 1.47 13.92 -6.86
N GLY A 50 2.61 14.59 -6.74
CA GLY A 50 3.05 15.60 -7.72
C GLY A 50 2.52 17.01 -7.46
N GLY A 51 2.66 17.87 -8.47
CA GLY A 51 2.26 19.28 -8.43
C GLY A 51 0.81 19.50 -8.89
N ARG A 52 0.30 20.73 -8.73
CA ARG A 52 -1.04 21.15 -9.19
C ARG A 52 -2.21 20.31 -8.63
N LYS A 53 -2.07 19.79 -7.41
CA LYS A 53 -3.11 19.03 -6.69
C LYS A 53 -4.43 19.79 -6.58
N SER A 54 -4.38 21.11 -6.37
CA SER A 54 -5.56 21.99 -6.32
C SER A 54 -6.29 22.13 -7.66
N ALA A 55 -5.65 21.78 -8.78
CA ALA A 55 -6.26 21.72 -10.10
C ALA A 55 -6.79 20.30 -10.45
N GLY A 56 -6.78 19.36 -9.48
CA GLY A 56 -7.29 18.00 -9.64
C GLY A 56 -6.30 17.03 -10.29
N LEU A 57 -5.02 17.39 -10.43
CA LEU A 57 -3.99 16.51 -10.99
C LEU A 57 -3.34 15.62 -9.93
N GLY A 58 -2.94 14.42 -10.35
CA GLY A 58 -2.09 13.52 -9.55
C GLY A 58 -2.83 12.66 -8.53
N LEU A 59 -4.15 12.52 -8.64
CA LEU A 59 -4.93 11.60 -7.80
C LEU A 59 -4.75 10.15 -8.28
N LEU A 60 -4.22 9.32 -7.39
CA LEU A 60 -4.15 7.88 -7.55
C LEU A 60 -5.18 7.22 -6.62
N THR A 61 -6.02 6.35 -7.18
CA THR A 61 -6.96 5.55 -6.41
C THR A 61 -6.56 4.09 -6.43
N LEU A 62 -6.78 3.42 -5.30
CA LEU A 62 -6.47 2.01 -5.16
C LEU A 62 -7.50 1.17 -5.92
N GLN A 63 -7.06 0.47 -6.98
CA GLN A 63 -7.93 -0.43 -7.75
C GLN A 63 -7.91 -1.87 -7.21
N LYS A 64 -6.72 -2.37 -6.85
CA LYS A 64 -6.50 -3.70 -6.31
C LYS A 64 -5.38 -3.64 -5.28
N ALA A 65 -5.54 -4.37 -4.18
CA ALA A 65 -4.49 -4.58 -3.19
C ALA A 65 -4.44 -6.06 -2.82
N GLU A 66 -3.27 -6.66 -2.99
CA GLU A 66 -2.98 -8.03 -2.56
C GLU A 66 -1.90 -7.95 -1.49
N ILE A 67 -2.23 -8.42 -0.28
CA ILE A 67 -1.34 -8.33 0.86
C ILE A 67 -0.86 -9.72 1.23
N TYR A 68 0.45 -9.89 1.14
CA TYR A 68 1.15 -11.13 1.48
C TYR A 68 1.86 -10.91 2.82
N ALA A 69 1.25 -11.40 3.90
CA ALA A 69 1.76 -11.25 5.25
C ALA A 69 2.00 -12.64 5.86
N PHE A 70 3.19 -12.83 6.43
CA PHE A 70 3.59 -14.07 7.09
C PHE A 70 4.57 -13.74 8.21
N GLN A 71 4.72 -14.68 9.15
CA GLN A 71 5.69 -14.59 10.24
C GLN A 71 6.83 -15.58 9.96
N PRO A 72 8.08 -15.10 9.81
CA PRO A 72 9.22 -15.99 9.59
C PRO A 72 9.36 -17.00 10.73
N GLY A 73 9.65 -18.25 10.40
CA GLY A 73 9.85 -19.33 11.39
C GLY A 73 8.56 -19.94 11.96
N GLU A 74 7.39 -19.39 11.65
CA GLU A 74 6.07 -19.97 11.99
C GLU A 74 5.35 -20.53 10.76
N ASP A 75 4.29 -21.32 10.97
CA ASP A 75 3.39 -21.84 9.94
C ASP A 75 4.06 -22.37 8.66
N GLN A 76 4.87 -23.43 8.76
CA GLN A 76 5.58 -24.07 7.63
C GLN A 76 6.76 -23.25 7.05
N ASP A 77 7.14 -22.10 7.60
CA ASP A 77 8.30 -21.30 7.15
C ASP A 77 9.58 -21.55 7.95
N ARG A 78 9.83 -22.81 8.35
CA ARG A 78 11.00 -23.14 9.20
C ARG A 78 12.35 -22.91 8.52
N HIS A 79 12.37 -22.84 7.19
CA HIS A 79 13.57 -22.62 6.39
C HIS A 79 13.59 -21.24 5.68
N GLY A 80 12.66 -20.33 6.00
CA GLY A 80 12.60 -19.00 5.38
C GLY A 80 12.19 -19.01 3.90
N GLU A 81 11.51 -20.06 3.45
CA GLU A 81 11.01 -20.21 2.09
C GLU A 81 10.05 -19.06 1.70
N LYS A 82 9.27 -18.56 2.65
CA LYS A 82 8.34 -17.44 2.42
C LYS A 82 9.06 -16.09 2.36
N LEU A 83 10.23 -15.94 3.01
CA LEU A 83 11.09 -14.77 2.81
C LEU A 83 11.65 -14.73 1.39
N ALA A 84 12.06 -15.88 0.85
CA ALA A 84 12.57 -15.98 -0.52
C ALA A 84 11.47 -15.77 -1.57
N PHE A 85 10.25 -16.24 -1.29
CA PHE A 85 9.11 -16.08 -2.19
C PHE A 85 7.81 -15.70 -1.46
N PRO A 86 7.61 -14.40 -1.14
CA PRO A 86 6.45 -13.90 -0.37
C PRO A 86 5.10 -14.20 -1.02
N PHE A 87 5.06 -14.32 -2.34
CA PHE A 87 3.84 -14.57 -3.12
C PHE A 87 3.33 -16.02 -3.04
N SER A 88 4.08 -16.92 -2.39
CA SER A 88 3.63 -18.29 -2.10
C SER A 88 2.48 -18.35 -1.08
N VAL A 89 2.33 -17.29 -0.28
CA VAL A 89 1.31 -17.23 0.76
C VAL A 89 -0.02 -16.77 0.17
N LYS A 90 -1.13 -17.30 0.68
CA LYS A 90 -2.45 -16.83 0.28
C LYS A 90 -2.61 -15.35 0.66
N PRO A 91 -2.94 -14.46 -0.30
CA PRO A 91 -3.11 -13.06 0.01
C PRO A 91 -4.34 -12.84 0.89
N ILE A 92 -4.26 -11.84 1.76
CA ILE A 92 -5.39 -11.32 2.52
C ILE A 92 -5.85 -9.98 1.95
N SER A 93 -7.09 -9.59 2.25
CA SER A 93 -7.62 -8.31 1.83
C SER A 93 -6.99 -7.16 2.63
N ILE A 94 -7.07 -5.95 2.09
CA ILE A 94 -6.59 -4.73 2.78
C ILE A 94 -7.34 -4.50 4.10
N GLU A 95 -8.62 -4.83 4.16
CA GLU A 95 -9.42 -4.76 5.38
C GLU A 95 -8.93 -5.73 6.44
N ALA A 96 -8.72 -7.00 6.06
CA ALA A 96 -8.22 -8.00 6.98
C ALA A 96 -6.83 -7.63 7.52
N PHE A 97 -5.98 -7.02 6.70
CA PHE A 97 -4.67 -6.55 7.13
C PHE A 97 -4.76 -5.33 8.05
N ILE A 98 -5.61 -4.35 7.75
CA ILE A 98 -5.86 -3.19 8.62
C ILE A 98 -6.34 -3.64 10.00
N GLU A 99 -7.25 -4.61 10.06
CA GLU A 99 -7.72 -5.17 11.33
C GLU A 99 -6.61 -5.90 12.08
N LYS A 100 -5.78 -6.69 11.37
CA LYS A 100 -4.60 -7.35 11.96
C LYS A 100 -3.59 -6.34 12.54
N LEU A 101 -3.36 -5.21 11.88
CA LEU A 101 -2.46 -4.16 12.39
C LEU A 101 -2.98 -3.52 13.68
N ARG A 102 -4.30 -3.50 13.88
CA ARG A 102 -4.97 -2.93 15.06
C ARG A 102 -5.06 -3.91 16.23
N SER A 103 -5.09 -5.22 15.97
CA SER A 103 -5.21 -6.26 16.99
C SER A 103 -3.99 -6.29 17.91
N THR A 104 -4.27 -6.49 19.21
CA THR A 104 -3.30 -6.49 20.31
C THR A 104 -2.75 -7.89 20.56
#